data_AF-A0AAW3FQL8-F1
#
_entry.id   AF-A0AAW3FQL8-F1
#
_cell.length_a   1.000
_cell.length_b   1.000
_cell.length_c   1.000
_cell.angle_alpha   90.00
_cell.angle_beta   90.00
_cell.angle_gamma   90.00
#
_symmetry.space_group_name_H-M   'P 1'
#
loop_
_entity.id
_entity.type
_entity.pdbx_description
1 polymer ?
#
loop_
_entity_poly.entity_id
_entity_poly.type
_entity_poly.pdbx_seq_one_letter_code
_entity_poly.pdbx_strand_id
1 'polypeptide(L)'
;MVTFPDHYCQQHYEHEAEYLASRQRWARSHDKHYTHKYNTVTRYRNDTKRQQYNFYRTRQWSHLRQQVLERDHYLCAYCKVQGVITPAKTVDHIVPIEFDETSKANVDNLAVICGKCHRLKTDWEQSYYGTGQGNELQSVTPINDVSAIVVLMDKE
;
A
#
# COMPACT_ATOMS: atom_id res chain seq x y z
N MET A 1 5.04 -40.22 -14.93
CA MET A 1 4.47 -38.98 -14.35
C MET A 1 4.65 -39.07 -12.85
N VAL A 2 5.29 -38.08 -12.24
CA VAL A 2 5.50 -38.07 -10.78
C VAL A 2 4.20 -37.61 -10.13
N THR A 3 3.59 -38.49 -9.34
CA THR A 3 2.42 -38.15 -8.51
C THR A 3 2.92 -37.45 -7.26
N PHE A 4 2.42 -36.25 -7.00
CA PHE A 4 2.68 -35.58 -5.73
C PHE A 4 1.86 -36.25 -4.61
N PRO A 5 2.39 -36.32 -3.38
CA PRO A 5 1.63 -36.82 -2.25
C PRO A 5 0.46 -35.88 -1.91
N ASP A 6 -0.56 -36.45 -1.26
CA ASP A 6 -1.70 -35.71 -0.73
C ASP A 6 -1.23 -34.65 0.29
N HIS A 7 -1.98 -33.56 0.42
CA HIS A 7 -1.63 -32.47 1.32
C HIS A 7 -1.81 -32.86 2.78
N TYR A 8 -2.84 -33.64 3.09
CA TYR A 8 -3.12 -34.15 4.42
C TYR A 8 -2.69 -35.60 4.61
N CYS A 9 -2.31 -35.95 5.84
CA CYS A 9 -2.02 -37.32 6.21
C CYS A 9 -3.30 -38.19 6.23
N GLN A 10 -3.14 -39.51 6.27
CA GLN A 10 -4.26 -40.46 6.24
C GLN A 10 -5.32 -40.23 7.33
N GLN A 11 -4.93 -39.73 8.51
CA GLN A 11 -5.85 -39.42 9.61
C GLN A 11 -6.73 -38.18 9.34
N HIS A 12 -6.29 -37.28 8.45
CA HIS A 12 -6.97 -36.03 8.11
C HIS A 12 -7.37 -35.96 6.63
N TYR A 13 -7.39 -37.10 5.95
CA TYR A 13 -7.62 -37.20 4.51
C TYR A 13 -9.00 -36.65 4.09
N GLU A 14 -9.97 -36.65 5.00
CA GLU A 14 -11.29 -36.05 4.80
C GLU A 14 -11.24 -34.56 4.39
N HIS A 15 -10.19 -33.83 4.78
CA HIS A 15 -9.99 -32.43 4.40
C HIS A 15 -9.32 -32.24 3.03
N GLU A 16 -8.81 -33.30 2.39
CA GLU A 16 -8.10 -33.22 1.11
C GLU A 16 -9.03 -32.67 0.00
N ALA A 17 -10.27 -33.16 -0.04
CA ALA A 17 -11.27 -32.70 -0.99
C ALA A 17 -11.58 -31.20 -0.83
N GLU A 18 -11.69 -30.72 0.41
CA GLU A 18 -11.93 -29.31 0.72
C GLU A 18 -10.72 -28.45 0.32
N TYR A 19 -9.50 -28.90 0.62
CA TYR A 19 -8.27 -28.22 0.22
C TYR A 19 -8.12 -28.15 -1.30
N LEU A 20 -8.37 -29.24 -2.03
CA LEU A 20 -8.34 -29.25 -3.50
C LEU A 20 -9.40 -28.32 -4.09
N ALA A 21 -10.62 -28.30 -3.53
CA ALA A 21 -11.67 -27.37 -3.95
C ALA A 21 -11.29 -25.91 -3.68
N SER A 22 -10.68 -25.62 -2.53
CA SER A 22 -10.13 -24.29 -2.19
C SER A 22 -9.04 -23.87 -3.18
N ARG A 23 -8.07 -24.76 -3.47
CA ARG A 23 -7.00 -24.54 -4.43
C ARG A 23 -7.55 -24.32 -5.84
N GLN A 24 -8.56 -25.09 -6.26
CA GLN A 24 -9.19 -24.92 -7.57
C GLN A 24 -9.95 -23.60 -7.68
N ARG A 25 -10.59 -23.14 -6.60
CA ARG A 25 -11.19 -21.79 -6.52
C ARG A 25 -10.13 -20.71 -6.67
N TRP A 26 -8.98 -20.83 -5.97
CA TRP A 26 -7.88 -19.88 -6.07
C TRP A 26 -7.24 -19.84 -7.46
N ALA A 27 -7.07 -21.00 -8.09
CA ALA A 27 -6.58 -21.12 -9.46
C ALA A 27 -7.51 -20.45 -10.48
N ARG A 28 -8.84 -20.49 -10.23
CA ARG A 28 -9.86 -19.80 -11.06
C ARG A 28 -10.01 -18.32 -10.72
N SER A 29 -9.62 -17.85 -9.53
CA SER A 29 -9.74 -16.43 -9.15
C SER A 29 -8.64 -15.56 -9.75
N HIS A 30 -7.51 -16.14 -10.16
CA HIS A 30 -6.45 -15.47 -10.92
C HIS A 30 -6.66 -15.52 -12.44
N ASP A 31 -7.92 -15.47 -12.89
CA ASP A 31 -8.24 -15.36 -14.30
C ASP A 31 -7.79 -13.98 -14.83
N LYS A 32 -7.20 -13.97 -16.05
CA LYS A 32 -6.84 -12.74 -16.77
C LYS A 32 -8.03 -11.76 -16.85
N HIS A 33 -9.25 -12.29 -16.88
CA HIS A 33 -10.48 -11.49 -16.86
C HIS A 33 -10.64 -10.64 -15.59
N TYR A 34 -10.31 -11.18 -14.41
CA TYR A 34 -10.35 -10.43 -13.14
C TYR A 34 -9.34 -9.28 -13.16
N THR A 35 -8.10 -9.56 -13.54
CA THR A 35 -7.04 -8.55 -13.64
C THR A 35 -7.39 -7.47 -14.65
N HIS A 36 -7.96 -7.82 -15.81
CA HIS A 36 -8.42 -6.84 -16.80
C HIS A 36 -9.50 -5.93 -16.22
N LYS A 37 -10.53 -6.51 -15.58
CA LYS A 37 -11.62 -5.76 -14.94
C LYS A 37 -11.09 -4.83 -13.84
N TYR A 38 -10.19 -5.30 -12.97
CA TYR A 38 -9.61 -4.46 -11.93
C TYR A 38 -8.84 -3.27 -12.51
N ASN A 39 -8.06 -3.52 -13.57
CA ASN A 39 -7.29 -2.47 -14.23
C ASN A 39 -8.20 -1.40 -14.83
N THR A 40 -9.26 -1.80 -15.54
CA THR A 40 -10.15 -0.87 -16.24
C THR A 40 -11.14 -0.17 -15.30
N VAL A 41 -11.75 -0.91 -14.36
CA VAL A 41 -12.85 -0.39 -13.53
C VAL A 41 -12.33 0.32 -12.28
N THR A 42 -11.27 -0.17 -11.63
CA THR A 42 -10.80 0.36 -10.35
C THR A 42 -9.56 1.23 -10.54
N ARG A 43 -8.53 0.72 -11.21
CA ARG A 43 -7.24 1.42 -11.33
C ARG A 43 -7.27 2.61 -12.29
N TYR A 44 -7.90 2.45 -13.45
CA TYR A 44 -8.04 3.50 -14.47
C TYR A 44 -9.43 4.13 -14.50
N ARG A 45 -10.10 4.19 -13.33
CA ARG A 45 -11.48 4.68 -13.20
C ARG A 45 -11.68 6.12 -13.68
N ASN A 46 -10.65 6.96 -13.58
CA ASN A 46 -10.64 8.34 -14.07
C ASN A 46 -9.21 8.74 -14.47
N ASP A 47 -9.09 9.91 -15.11
CA ASP A 47 -7.80 10.40 -15.62
C ASP A 47 -6.80 10.67 -14.49
N THR A 48 -7.23 11.33 -13.41
CA THR A 48 -6.37 11.62 -12.25
C THR A 48 -5.74 10.34 -11.67
N LYS A 49 -6.53 9.28 -11.43
CA LYS A 49 -6.02 8.00 -10.92
C LYS A 49 -5.09 7.30 -11.91
N ARG A 50 -5.38 7.42 -13.21
CA ARG A 50 -4.47 6.94 -14.26
C ARG A 50 -3.14 7.67 -14.24
N GLN A 51 -3.14 9.00 -14.12
CA GLN A 51 -1.92 9.81 -14.02
C GLN A 51 -1.12 9.47 -12.75
N GLN A 52 -1.77 9.37 -11.60
CA GLN A 52 -1.15 8.94 -10.33
C GLN A 52 -0.51 7.55 -10.47
N TYR A 53 -1.22 6.58 -11.05
CA TYR A 53 -0.67 5.25 -11.28
C TYR A 53 0.54 5.27 -12.23
N ASN A 54 0.48 6.07 -13.29
CA ASN A 54 1.57 6.22 -14.24
C ASN A 54 2.81 6.88 -13.61
N PHE A 55 2.64 7.82 -12.69
CA PHE A 55 3.74 8.45 -11.96
C PHE A 55 4.63 7.42 -11.26
N TYR A 56 4.04 6.45 -10.56
CA TYR A 56 4.77 5.36 -9.89
C TYR A 56 5.56 4.44 -10.85
N ARG A 57 5.30 4.52 -12.16
CA ARG A 57 6.02 3.75 -13.20
C ARG A 57 7.13 4.56 -13.88
N THR A 58 7.26 5.84 -13.55
CA THR A 58 8.27 6.71 -14.15
C THR A 58 9.67 6.41 -13.60
N ARG A 59 10.70 6.74 -14.40
CA ARG A 59 12.09 6.73 -13.91
C ARG A 59 12.29 7.73 -12.77
N GLN A 60 11.57 8.85 -12.77
CA GLN A 60 11.63 9.85 -11.71
C GLN A 60 11.27 9.23 -10.36
N TRP A 61 10.12 8.53 -10.27
CA TRP A 61 9.74 7.83 -9.04
C TRP A 61 10.75 6.77 -8.62
N SER A 62 11.28 5.99 -9.58
CA SER A 62 12.30 4.97 -9.27
C SER A 62 13.53 5.56 -8.58
N HIS A 63 14.04 6.70 -9.07
CA HIS A 63 15.20 7.36 -8.45
C HIS A 63 14.84 7.99 -7.10
N LEU A 64 13.71 8.71 -7.01
CA LEU A 64 13.24 9.29 -5.74
C LEU A 64 13.07 8.23 -4.65
N ARG A 65 12.44 7.10 -5.00
CA ARG A 65 12.25 5.98 -4.09
C ARG A 65 13.59 5.45 -3.58
N GLN A 66 14.57 5.25 -4.47
CA GLN A 66 15.89 4.77 -4.06
C GLN A 66 16.60 5.79 -3.15
N GLN A 67 16.59 7.07 -3.52
CA GLN A 67 17.17 8.15 -2.74
C GLN A 67 16.58 8.22 -1.32
N VAL A 68 15.26 8.11 -1.19
CA VAL A 68 14.57 8.15 0.12
C VAL A 68 14.87 6.89 0.95
N LEU A 69 14.92 5.71 0.32
CA LEU A 69 15.32 4.48 1.01
C LEU A 69 16.73 4.56 1.58
N GLU A 70 17.67 5.11 0.81
CA GLU A 70 19.06 5.31 1.24
C GLU A 70 19.17 6.38 2.34
N ARG A 71 18.47 7.52 2.19
CA ARG A 71 18.38 8.61 3.19
C ARG A 71 17.89 8.12 4.54
N ASP A 72 16.83 7.31 4.54
CA ASP A 72 16.18 6.81 5.76
C ASP A 72 16.79 5.48 6.24
N HIS A 73 17.88 5.03 5.62
CA HIS A 73 18.58 3.78 5.92
C HIS A 73 17.68 2.54 5.93
N TYR A 74 16.66 2.52 5.06
CA TYR A 74 15.65 1.45 5.02
C TYR A 74 14.92 1.25 6.36
N LEU A 75 14.77 2.31 7.16
CA LEU A 75 14.06 2.29 8.44
C LEU A 75 12.77 3.10 8.35
N CYS A 76 11.72 2.61 9.00
CA CYS A 76 10.45 3.33 9.06
C CYS A 76 10.58 4.64 9.85
N ALA A 77 10.29 5.76 9.18
CA ALA A 77 10.34 7.10 9.78
C ALA A 77 9.35 7.26 10.94
N TYR A 78 8.14 6.69 10.82
CA TYR A 78 7.09 6.74 11.82
C TYR A 78 7.46 5.97 13.09
N CYS A 79 7.98 4.74 12.96
CA CYS A 79 8.48 3.98 14.11
C CYS A 79 9.66 4.69 14.78
N LYS A 80 10.55 5.33 13.99
CA LYS A 80 11.72 6.05 14.50
C LYS A 80 11.33 7.19 15.45
N VAL A 81 10.26 7.94 15.16
CA VAL A 81 9.71 8.97 16.06
C VAL A 81 9.32 8.38 17.42
N GLN A 82 8.76 7.16 17.41
CA GLN A 82 8.38 6.44 18.63
C GLN A 82 9.57 5.72 19.30
N GLY A 83 10.80 5.91 18.83
CA GLY A 83 11.99 5.24 19.36
C GLY A 83 12.14 3.77 18.95
N VAL A 84 11.36 3.31 17.97
CA VAL A 84 11.34 1.91 17.51
C VAL A 84 12.06 1.79 16.15
N ILE A 85 13.00 0.85 16.05
CA ILE A 85 13.71 0.56 14.80
C ILE A 85 12.97 -0.56 14.06
N THR A 86 12.34 -0.20 12.94
CA THR A 86 11.61 -1.16 12.09
C THR A 86 12.12 -1.07 10.65
N PRO A 87 12.66 -2.16 10.07
CA PRO A 87 13.09 -2.17 8.68
C PRO A 87 11.89 -2.07 7.73
N ALA A 88 12.04 -1.32 6.65
CA ALA A 88 11.01 -1.08 5.67
C ALA A 88 11.60 -0.84 4.27
N LYS A 89 10.84 -1.21 3.24
CA LYS A 89 11.22 -1.07 1.82
C LYS A 89 10.18 -0.31 1.00
N THR A 90 9.18 0.26 1.66
CA THR A 90 8.12 1.04 1.04
C THR A 90 8.39 2.51 1.31
N VAL A 91 8.27 3.32 0.27
CA VAL A 91 8.29 4.79 0.37
C VAL A 91 6.88 5.27 0.12
N ASP A 92 6.41 6.13 0.99
CA ASP A 92 5.06 6.68 0.98
C ASP A 92 5.09 8.20 1.06
N HIS A 93 4.07 8.84 0.53
CA HIS A 93 3.93 10.30 0.54
C HIS A 93 3.39 10.75 1.90
N ILE A 94 4.07 11.67 2.58
CA ILE A 94 3.64 12.19 3.89
C ILE A 94 2.28 12.88 3.76
N VAL A 95 2.15 13.78 2.77
CA VAL A 95 0.87 14.31 2.28
C VAL A 95 0.49 13.54 1.01
N PRO A 96 -0.68 12.87 0.96
CA PRO A 96 -1.09 12.04 -0.17
C PRO A 96 -1.06 12.78 -1.52
N ILE A 97 -0.60 12.09 -2.58
CA ILE A 97 -0.70 12.61 -3.96
C ILE A 97 -2.16 12.96 -4.34
N GLU A 98 -3.13 12.23 -3.78
CA GLU A 98 -4.56 12.51 -4.01
C GLU A 98 -5.00 13.85 -3.43
N PHE A 99 -4.33 14.33 -2.39
CA PHE A 99 -4.62 15.61 -1.75
C PHE A 99 -3.79 16.75 -2.35
N ASP A 100 -2.47 16.57 -2.47
CA ASP A 100 -1.56 17.54 -3.07
C ASP A 100 -0.68 16.90 -4.15
N GLU A 101 -1.08 17.09 -5.40
CA GLU A 101 -0.34 16.58 -6.54
C GLU A 101 0.97 17.34 -6.80
N THR A 102 1.07 18.59 -6.36
CA THR A 102 2.25 19.45 -6.64
C THR A 102 3.48 18.95 -5.90
N SER A 103 3.29 18.34 -4.73
CA SER A 103 4.36 17.79 -3.88
C SER A 103 4.70 16.32 -4.19
N LYS A 104 4.12 15.70 -5.23
CA LYS A 104 4.31 14.26 -5.52
C LYS A 104 5.76 13.84 -5.80
N ALA A 105 6.58 14.77 -6.26
CA ALA A 105 8.00 14.54 -6.57
C ALA A 105 8.96 15.24 -5.58
N ASN A 106 8.44 15.85 -4.52
CA ASN A 106 9.25 16.49 -3.49
C ASN A 106 9.80 15.42 -2.53
N VAL A 107 11.13 15.34 -2.40
CA VAL A 107 11.83 14.38 -1.51
C VAL A 107 11.44 14.58 -0.04
N ASP A 108 11.15 15.82 0.36
CA ASP A 108 10.76 16.13 1.74
C ASP A 108 9.33 15.68 2.06
N ASN A 109 8.50 15.43 1.03
CA ASN A 109 7.17 14.85 1.17
C ASN A 109 7.19 13.32 1.11
N LEU A 110 8.36 12.67 1.13
CA LEU A 110 8.50 11.22 1.05
C LEU A 110 9.16 10.67 2.30
N ALA A 111 8.67 9.53 2.80
CA ALA A 111 9.25 8.84 3.95
C ALA A 111 9.20 7.33 3.77
N VAL A 112 10.20 6.63 4.32
CA VAL A 112 10.17 5.17 4.43
C VAL A 112 9.16 4.74 5.50
N ILE A 113 8.30 3.75 5.16
CA ILE A 113 7.21 3.31 6.02
C ILE A 113 7.07 1.79 6.08
N CYS A 114 6.79 1.24 7.26
CA CYS A 114 6.47 -0.18 7.45
C CYS A 114 4.98 -0.46 7.18
N GLY A 115 4.61 -1.72 6.96
CA GLY A 115 3.22 -2.09 6.65
C GLY A 115 2.21 -1.71 7.74
N LYS A 116 2.61 -1.78 9.02
CA LYS A 116 1.75 -1.38 10.15
C LYS A 116 1.46 0.12 10.12
N CYS A 117 2.49 0.96 10.07
CA CYS A 117 2.33 2.41 10.02
C CYS A 117 1.60 2.86 8.76
N HIS A 118 1.86 2.21 7.62
CA HIS A 118 1.18 2.53 6.36
C HIS A 118 -0.33 2.30 6.45
N ARG A 119 -0.76 1.20 7.07
CA ARG A 119 -2.19 0.95 7.32
C ARG A 119 -2.81 2.04 8.18
N LEU A 120 -2.23 2.31 9.35
CA LEU A 120 -2.73 3.32 10.28
C LEU A 120 -2.79 4.72 9.63
N LYS A 121 -1.77 5.07 8.84
CA LYS A 121 -1.73 6.32 8.09
C LYS A 121 -2.83 6.36 7.04
N THR A 122 -3.03 5.29 6.29
CA THR A 122 -4.11 5.19 5.28
C THR A 122 -5.48 5.42 5.92
N ASP A 123 -5.73 4.82 7.09
CA ASP A 123 -7.00 4.97 7.81
C ASP A 123 -7.20 6.43 8.30
N TRP A 124 -6.15 7.02 8.88
CA TRP A 124 -6.15 8.43 9.29
C TRP A 124 -6.35 9.40 8.12
N GLU A 125 -5.69 9.18 6.99
CA GLU A 125 -5.79 10.04 5.80
C GLU A 125 -7.18 10.04 5.19
N GLN A 126 -7.85 8.90 5.18
CA GLN A 126 -9.26 8.83 4.75
C GLN A 126 -10.14 9.72 5.64
N SER A 127 -9.88 9.74 6.95
CA SER A 127 -10.63 10.57 7.90
C SER A 127 -10.27 12.05 7.82
N TYR A 128 -8.99 12.40 7.67
CA TYR A 128 -8.51 13.78 7.75
C TYR A 128 -8.56 14.50 6.40
N TYR A 129 -8.07 13.86 5.33
CA TYR A 129 -8.02 14.44 3.99
C TYR A 129 -9.22 14.06 3.13
N GLY A 130 -9.99 13.02 3.51
CA GLY A 130 -11.06 12.50 2.66
C GLY A 130 -10.55 11.72 1.44
N THR A 131 -9.34 11.16 1.50
CA THR A 131 -8.79 10.33 0.41
C THR A 131 -9.53 9.00 0.29
N GLY A 132 -9.31 8.27 -0.81
CA GLY A 132 -9.89 6.93 -1.00
C GLY A 132 -11.09 6.90 -1.96
N GLN A 133 -11.62 5.69 -2.20
CA GLN A 133 -12.74 5.50 -3.12
C GLN A 133 -14.07 5.83 -2.44
N GLY A 134 -14.84 6.74 -3.04
CA GLY A 134 -16.17 7.10 -2.54
C GLY A 134 -16.16 8.20 -1.48
N ASN A 135 -14.98 8.71 -1.12
CA ASN A 135 -14.83 9.86 -0.24
C ASN A 135 -14.67 11.15 -1.06
N GLU A 136 -14.96 12.28 -0.41
CA GLU A 136 -14.74 13.63 -0.95
C GLU A 136 -13.57 14.28 -0.23
N LEU A 137 -12.69 14.95 -0.99
CA LEU A 137 -11.53 15.62 -0.44
C LEU A 137 -11.94 16.79 0.45
N GLN A 138 -11.39 16.83 1.66
CA GLN A 138 -11.68 17.88 2.64
C GLN A 138 -10.78 19.10 2.44
N SER A 139 -11.26 20.31 2.71
CA SER A 139 -10.44 21.53 2.66
C SER A 139 -9.64 21.74 3.96
N VAL A 140 -8.74 20.81 4.28
CA VAL A 140 -7.89 20.86 5.50
C VAL A 140 -6.48 21.36 5.22
N THR A 141 -5.75 21.77 6.26
CA THR A 141 -4.33 22.13 6.12
C THR A 141 -3.47 20.88 6.00
N PRO A 142 -2.56 20.79 5.01
CA PRO A 142 -1.64 19.66 4.91
C PRO A 142 -0.67 19.63 6.09
N ILE A 143 -0.50 18.44 6.66
CA ILE A 143 0.47 18.17 7.71
C ILE A 143 1.63 17.39 7.08
N ASN A 144 2.82 17.98 7.13
CA ASN A 144 4.06 17.41 6.56
C ASN A 144 5.05 16.93 7.63
N ASP A 145 4.76 17.13 8.91
CA ASP A 145 5.57 16.62 10.01
C ASP A 145 5.14 15.20 10.39
N VAL A 146 6.05 14.24 10.21
CA VAL A 146 5.84 12.83 10.57
C VAL A 146 5.52 12.70 12.06
N SER A 147 6.11 13.53 12.92
CA SER A 147 5.90 13.43 14.37
C SER A 147 4.48 13.81 14.77
N ALA A 148 3.96 14.91 14.23
CA ALA A 148 2.56 15.31 14.38
C ALA A 148 1.61 14.24 13.85
N ILE A 149 1.90 13.66 12.68
CA ILE A 149 1.05 12.61 12.09
C ILE A 149 1.02 11.37 12.99
N VAL A 150 2.15 10.91 13.53
CA VAL A 150 2.19 9.79 14.48
C VAL A 150 1.25 10.03 15.66
N VAL A 151 1.28 11.23 16.25
CA VAL A 151 0.39 11.60 17.37
C VAL A 151 -1.08 11.57 16.95
N LEU A 152 -1.40 11.97 15.72
CA LEU A 152 -2.78 11.98 15.22
C LEU A 152 -3.29 10.59 14.81
N MET A 153 -2.39 9.70 14.37
CA MET A 153 -2.70 8.30 14.08
C MET A 153 -3.03 7.51 15.35
N ASP A 154 -2.43 7.86 16.49
CA ASP A 154 -2.58 7.17 17.77
C ASP A 154 -3.72 7.75 18.65
N LYS A 155 -4.39 8.83 18.22
CA LYS A 155 -5.56 9.39 18.92
C LYS A 155 -6.83 8.63 18.53
N GLU A 156 -7.20 7.65 19.35
CA GLU A 156 -8.58 7.16 19.47
C GLU A 156 -9.34 7.92 20.58
#